data_AF-A0A5V4ZAW1-F1
#
_entry.id   AF-A0A5V4ZAW1-F1
#
_cell.length_a   1.000
_cell.length_b   1.000
_cell.length_c   1.000
_cell.angle_alpha   90.00
_cell.angle_beta   90.00
_cell.angle_gamma   90.00
#
_symmetry.space_group_name_H-M   'P 1'
#
loop_
_entity.id
_entity.type
_entity.pdbx_description
1 polymer ?
#
loop_
_entity_poly.entity_id
_entity_poly.type
_entity_poly.pdbx_seq_one_letter_code
_entity_poly.pdbx_strand_id
1 'polypeptide(L)'
;MKLTVGDIRFSESGYASATVGVGTGTFPFLLFSICKMDVSVPVVDGKEIKDYDEDLRNKAREVITKIYKEIVCGENDVGEQSTMLIQAANSNSIQMMQA
;
A
#
# COMPACT_ATOMS: atom_id res chain seq x y z
N MET A 1 16.32 5.84 -4.62
CA MET A 1 15.86 4.71 -3.78
C MET A 1 15.79 3.46 -4.63
N LYS A 2 16.44 2.36 -4.24
CA LYS A 2 16.37 1.09 -4.98
C LYS A 2 15.28 0.23 -4.34
N LEU A 3 14.23 -0.08 -5.10
CA LEU A 3 13.15 -0.97 -4.66
C LEU A 3 13.35 -2.36 -5.26
N THR A 4 13.15 -3.39 -4.45
CA THR A 4 13.14 -4.79 -4.88
C THR A 4 11.79 -5.39 -4.53
N VAL A 5 11.02 -5.79 -5.53
CA VAL A 5 9.75 -6.50 -5.33
C VAL A 5 10.07 -7.99 -5.18
N GLY A 6 9.54 -8.62 -4.13
CA GLY A 6 9.59 -10.06 -3.95
C GLY A 6 8.58 -10.78 -4.83
N ASP A 7 8.30 -12.04 -4.50
CA ASP A 7 7.32 -12.84 -5.24
C ASP A 7 5.92 -12.22 -5.14
N ILE A 8 5.28 -12.02 -6.29
CA ILE A 8 3.91 -11.51 -6.38
C ILE A 8 2.94 -12.65 -6.09
N ARG A 9 2.04 -12.43 -5.15
CA ARG A 9 0.99 -13.37 -4.74
C ARG A 9 -0.36 -12.82 -5.10
N PHE A 10 -1.24 -13.68 -5.60
CA PHE A 10 -2.63 -13.32 -5.90
C PHE A 10 -3.53 -13.91 -4.82
N SER A 11 -4.42 -13.09 -4.28
CA SER A 11 -5.43 -13.45 -3.29
C SER A 11 -6.77 -13.73 -3.96
N GLU A 12 -7.54 -14.67 -3.41
CA GLU A 12 -8.95 -14.91 -3.80
C GLU A 12 -9.83 -13.68 -3.58
N SER A 13 -9.39 -12.73 -2.74
CA SER A 13 -10.06 -11.44 -2.54
C SER A 13 -9.84 -10.43 -3.68
N GLY A 14 -9.17 -10.82 -4.77
CA GLY A 14 -8.95 -9.94 -5.93
C GLY A 14 -7.82 -8.93 -5.74
N TYR A 15 -6.77 -9.30 -5.00
CA TYR A 15 -5.59 -8.45 -4.81
C TYR A 15 -4.30 -9.17 -5.20
N ALA A 16 -3.39 -8.44 -5.85
CA ALA A 16 -2.00 -8.82 -6.03
C ALA A 16 -1.17 -8.16 -4.93
N SER A 17 -0.29 -8.92 -4.26
CA SER A 17 0.54 -8.42 -3.18
C SER A 17 1.98 -8.89 -3.31
N ALA A 18 2.91 -8.09 -2.80
CA ALA A 18 4.31 -8.47 -2.69
C ALA A 18 4.98 -7.74 -1.53
N THR A 19 6.01 -8.37 -0.99
CA THR A 19 6.94 -7.71 -0.07
C THR A 19 7.94 -6.90 -0.87
N VAL A 20 8.01 -5.60 -0.62
CA VAL A 20 8.96 -4.68 -1.26
C VAL A 20 10.06 -4.31 -0.27
N GLY A 21 11.30 -4.56 -0.68
CA GLY A 21 12.50 -4.14 0.04
C GLY A 21 13.03 -2.79 -0.45
N VAL A 22 13.46 -1.95 0.49
CA VAL A 22 14.11 -0.66 0.23
C VAL A 22 15.61 -0.80 0.50
N GLY A 23 16.43 -0.76 -0.55
CA GLY A 23 17.88 -0.86 -0.44
C GLY A 23 18.60 0.50 -0.48
N THR A 24 19.79 0.56 0.13
CA THR A 24 20.76 1.63 -0.12
C THR A 24 21.38 1.36 -1.49
N GLY A 25 21.12 2.20 -2.49
CA GLY A 25 21.67 2.00 -3.84
C GLY A 25 23.20 2.04 -3.94
N THR A 26 23.90 2.23 -2.82
CA THR A 26 25.32 2.60 -2.71
C THR A 26 26.22 1.51 -2.11
N PHE A 27 25.70 0.46 -1.48
CA PHE A 27 26.53 -0.60 -0.89
C PHE A 27 26.24 -1.97 -1.51
N PRO A 28 27.05 -2.43 -2.48
CA PRO A 28 26.84 -3.72 -3.16
C PRO A 28 26.96 -4.94 -2.23
N PHE A 29 27.53 -4.78 -1.03
CA PHE A 29 27.69 -5.83 -0.02
C PHE A 29 26.58 -5.85 1.04
N LEU A 30 25.76 -4.79 1.11
CA LEU A 30 24.60 -4.74 1.99
C LEU A 30 23.38 -5.17 1.17
N LEU A 31 23.24 -6.48 0.96
CA LEU A 31 22.00 -7.11 0.47
C LEU A 31 20.81 -6.91 1.42
N PHE A 32 21.04 -6.26 2.56
CA PHE A 32 20.02 -5.94 3.54
C PHE A 32 19.15 -4.80 3.03
N SER A 33 17.87 -5.09 2.80
CA SER A 33 16.85 -4.06 2.72
C SER A 33 16.82 -3.32 4.06
N ILE A 34 16.99 -2.00 4.05
CA ILE A 34 16.90 -1.14 5.24
C ILE A 34 15.51 -1.26 5.85
N CYS A 35 14.51 -1.41 4.98
CA CYS A 35 13.11 -1.58 5.34
C CYS A 35 12.47 -2.57 4.37
N LYS A 36 11.50 -3.34 4.86
CA LYS A 36 10.58 -4.15 4.06
C LYS A 36 9.16 -3.72 4.37
N MET A 37 8.32 -3.69 3.36
CA MET A 37 6.90 -3.41 3.51
C MET A 37 6.10 -4.34 2.62
N ASP A 38 4.93 -4.74 3.08
CA ASP A 38 3.97 -5.45 2.25
C ASP A 38 3.04 -4.44 1.58
N VAL A 39 2.91 -4.55 0.27
CA VAL A 39 2.02 -3.71 -0.55
C VAL A 39 1.08 -4.59 -1.34
N SER A 40 -0.12 -4.07 -1.58
CA SER A 40 -1.12 -4.73 -2.40
C SER A 40 -1.81 -3.74 -3.33
N VAL A 41 -2.23 -4.27 -4.48
CA VAL A 41 -3.01 -3.55 -5.50
C VAL A 41 -4.15 -4.45 -5.96
N PRO A 42 -5.32 -3.88 -6.32
CA PRO A 42 -6.43 -4.68 -6.84
C PRO A 42 -6.04 -5.35 -8.15
N VAL A 43 -6.53 -6.58 -8.35
CA VAL A 43 -6.39 -7.32 -9.60
C VAL A 43 -7.33 -6.71 -10.63
N VAL A 44 -6.80 -6.45 -11.82
CA VAL A 44 -7.53 -5.93 -12.99
C VAL A 44 -7.53 -6.99 -14.08
N ASP A 45 -8.71 -7.28 -14.63
CA ASP A 45 -8.87 -8.24 -15.71
C ASP A 45 -8.03 -7.86 -16.94
N GLY A 46 -7.32 -8.84 -17.50
CA GLY A 46 -6.48 -8.64 -18.69
C GLY A 46 -5.10 -8.03 -18.43
N LYS A 47 -4.72 -7.81 -17.16
CA LYS A 47 -3.40 -7.29 -16.78
C LYS A 47 -2.37 -8.41 -16.57
N GLU A 48 -1.15 -8.25 -17.09
CA GLU A 48 -0.08 -9.26 -16.94
C GLU A 48 0.68 -9.11 -15.62
N ILE A 49 1.33 -10.20 -15.15
CA ILE A 49 2.17 -10.21 -13.94
C ILE A 49 3.24 -9.11 -13.96
N LYS A 50 3.81 -8.79 -15.13
CA LYS A 50 4.81 -7.74 -15.28
C LYS A 50 4.27 -6.36 -14.94
N ASP A 51 3.02 -6.09 -15.27
CA ASP A 51 2.41 -4.80 -15.01
C ASP A 51 2.11 -4.63 -13.50
N TYR A 52 1.94 -5.74 -12.77
CA TYR A 52 1.81 -5.71 -11.31
C TYR A 52 3.14 -5.38 -10.61
N ASP A 53 4.30 -5.73 -11.18
CA ASP A 53 5.61 -5.32 -10.59
C ASP A 53 5.72 -3.79 -10.55
N GLU A 54 5.33 -3.10 -11.64
CA GLU A 54 5.34 -1.64 -11.69
C GLU A 54 4.31 -1.02 -10.73
N ASP A 55 3.09 -1.54 -10.69
CA ASP A 55 2.04 -1.10 -9.76
C ASP A 55 2.49 -1.21 -8.30
N LEU A 56 3.05 -2.37 -7.93
CA LEU A 56 3.51 -2.62 -6.56
C LEU A 56 4.69 -1.72 -6.20
N ARG A 57 5.59 -1.41 -7.14
CA ARG A 57 6.65 -0.39 -6.94
C ARG A 57 6.08 1.00 -6.74
N ASN A 58 5.10 1.39 -7.54
CA ASN A 58 4.45 2.69 -7.42
C ASN A 58 3.69 2.80 -6.10
N LYS A 59 3.01 1.73 -5.67
CA LYS A 59 2.35 1.67 -4.37
C LYS A 59 3.34 1.78 -3.22
N ALA A 60 4.48 1.08 -3.30
CA ALA A 60 5.54 1.21 -2.30
C ALA A 60 6.12 2.64 -2.22
N ARG A 61 6.30 3.31 -3.36
CA ARG A 61 6.72 4.73 -3.38
C ARG A 61 5.70 5.65 -2.71
N GLU A 62 4.41 5.42 -2.96
CA GLU A 62 3.31 6.17 -2.34
C GLU A 62 3.35 6.00 -0.81
N VAL A 63 3.46 4.77 -0.32
CA VAL A 63 3.56 4.48 1.13
C VAL A 63 4.79 5.15 1.75
N ILE A 64 5.96 5.05 1.10
CA ILE A 64 7.19 5.69 1.59
C ILE A 64 7.05 7.21 1.63
N THR A 65 6.45 7.79 0.61
CA THR A 65 6.21 9.24 0.53
C THR A 65 5.24 9.69 1.62
N LYS A 66 4.18 8.91 1.88
CA LYS A 66 3.24 9.17 2.96
C LYS A 66 3.92 9.14 4.32
N ILE A 67 4.68 8.09 4.62
CA ILE A 67 5.44 7.97 5.87
C ILE A 67 6.43 9.13 6.02
N TYR A 68 7.14 9.50 4.95
CA TYR A 68 8.07 10.63 4.98
C TYR A 68 7.35 11.94 5.30
N LYS A 69 6.20 12.21 4.66
CA LYS A 69 5.39 13.40 4.95
C LYS A 69 4.89 13.41 6.39
N GLU A 70 4.39 12.29 6.90
CA GLU A 70 3.92 12.17 8.29
C GLU A 70 5.05 12.45 9.30
N ILE A 71 6.22 11.84 9.11
CA ILE A 71 7.35 11.95 10.05
C ILE A 71 8.04 13.33 9.95
N VAL A 72 8.27 13.84 8.74
CA VAL A 72 9.11 15.02 8.51
C VAL A 72 8.29 16.30 8.43
N CYS A 73 7.14 16.26 7.77
CA CYS A 73 6.28 17.43 7.57
C CYS A 73 5.20 17.56 8.67
N GLY A 74 5.00 16.53 9.49
CA GLY A 74 3.99 16.54 10.56
C GLY A 74 2.54 16.51 10.05
N GLU A 75 2.32 16.21 8.77
CA GLU A 75 0.98 16.10 8.17
C GLU A 75 0.41 14.70 8.45
N ASN A 76 -0.52 14.60 9.39
CA ASN A 76 -1.28 13.37 9.63
C ASN A 76 -2.47 13.31 8.66
N ASP A 77 -2.33 12.56 7.57
CA ASP A 77 -3.39 12.30 6.58
C ASP A 77 -4.38 11.22 7.08
N VAL A 78 -4.79 11.34 8.35
CA VAL A 78 -5.71 10.43 9.06
C VAL A 78 -7.17 10.90 8.88
N GLY A 79 -7.40 12.01 8.17
CA GLY A 79 -8.71 12.63 8.04
C GLY A 79 -9.67 11.91 7.09
N GLU A 80 -9.21 11.38 5.95
CA GLU A 80 -10.13 10.98 4.87
C GLU A 80 -10.67 9.54 4.96
N GLN A 81 -9.88 8.57 5.44
CA GLN A 81 -10.38 7.20 5.60
C GLN A 81 -11.24 7.01 6.85
N SER A 82 -10.91 7.71 7.94
CA SER A 82 -11.72 7.67 9.16
C SER A 82 -13.09 8.35 8.97
N THR A 83 -13.18 9.41 8.17
CA THR A 83 -14.47 10.08 7.92
C THR A 83 -15.42 9.22 7.09
N MET A 84 -14.94 8.51 6.06
CA MET A 84 -15.78 7.59 5.28
C MET A 84 -16.28 6.40 6.11
N LEU A 85 -15.44 5.80 6.97
CA LEU A 85 -15.85 4.70 7.86
C LEU A 85 -16.85 5.16 8.93
N ILE A 86 -16.66 6.35 9.49
CA ILE A 86 -17.60 6.94 10.45
C ILE A 86 -18.94 7.23 9.78
N GLN A 87 -18.95 7.76 8.56
CA GLN A 87 -20.19 8.00 7.80
C GLN A 87 -20.91 6.71 7.45
N ALA A 88 -20.20 5.68 6.98
CA ALA A 88 -20.79 4.38 6.68
C ALA A 88 -21.40 3.70 7.93
N ALA A 89 -20.71 3.78 9.07
CA ALA A 89 -21.23 3.26 10.34
C ALA A 89 -22.46 4.03 10.84
N ASN A 90 -22.50 5.36 10.65
CA ASN A 90 -23.66 6.18 11.02
C ASN A 90 -24.87 5.92 10.11
N SER A 91 -24.67 5.76 8.80
CA SER A 91 -25.75 5.46 7.86
C SER A 91 -26.41 4.11 8.16
N ASN A 92 -25.62 3.08 8.52
CA ASN A 92 -26.16 1.78 8.92
C ASN A 92 -26.96 1.82 10.24
N SER A 93 -26.53 2.64 11.20
CA SER A 93 -27.24 2.78 12.48
C SER A 93 -28.60 3.46 12.34
N ILE A 94 -28.75 4.41 11.41
CA ILE A 94 -30.03 5.11 11.18
C ILE A 94 -31.04 4.20 10.49
N GLN A 95 -30.63 3.36 9.52
CA GLN A 95 -31.56 2.46 8.83
C GLN A 95 -32.11 1.35 9.73
N MET A 96 -31.36 0.90 10.73
CA MET A 96 -31.84 -0.10 11.69
C MET A 96 -32.83 0.44 12.74
N MET A 97 -32.94 1.77 12.92
CA MET A 97 -33.90 2.38 13.85
C MET A 97 -35.25 2.72 13.20
N GLN A 98 -35.38 2.56 11.88
CA GLN A 98 -36.59 2.89 11.12
C GLN A 98 -37.36 1.66 10.59
N ALA A 99 -37.00 0.44 11.04
CA ALA A 99 -37.63 -0.83 10.68
C ALA A 99 -38.50 -1.41 11.80
#